data_AF-A0A2D8TUE3-F1
#
_entry.id   AF-A0A2D8TUE3-F1
#
_cell.length_a   1.000
_cell.length_b   1.000
_cell.length_c   1.000
_cell.angle_alpha   90.00
_cell.angle_beta   90.00
_cell.angle_gamma   90.00
#
_symmetry.space_group_name_H-M   'P 1'
#
loop_
_entity.id
_entity.type
_entity.pdbx_description
1 polymer ?
#
loop_
_entity_poly.entity_id
_entity_poly.type
_entity_poly.pdbx_seq_one_letter_code
_entity_poly.pdbx_strand_id
1 'polypeptide(L)' 'MVKKIKISLVKSTIGSVQSQIASVRGLGLRKLNSHSILDETPEVLGMIKKVKHLITVEELKS' A
#
# COMPACT_ATOMS: atom_id res chain seq x y z
N MET A 1 -19.04 -2.19 -9.65
CA MET A 1 -17.73 -1.94 -10.28
C MET A 1 -16.69 -1.87 -9.18
N VAL A 2 -15.61 -2.63 -9.30
CA VAL A 2 -14.54 -2.65 -8.30
C VAL A 2 -13.67 -1.43 -8.51
N LYS A 3 -13.56 -0.57 -7.50
CA LYS A 3 -12.66 0.57 -7.55
C LYS A 3 -11.24 0.07 -7.44
N LYS A 4 -10.37 0.53 -8.34
CA LYS A 4 -8.95 0.22 -8.27
C LYS A 4 -8.21 1.35 -7.61
N ILE A 5 -7.31 1.00 -6.72
CA ILE A 5 -6.43 1.94 -6.04
C ILE A 5 -4.99 1.60 -6.41
N LYS A 6 -4.24 2.64 -6.74
CA LYS A 6 -2.80 2.55 -6.97
C LYS A 6 -2.11 2.97 -5.68
N ILE A 7 -1.33 2.05 -5.13
CA ILE A 7 -0.59 2.26 -3.89
C ILE A 7 0.87 2.42 -4.27
N SER A 8 1.52 3.49 -3.83
CA SER A 8 2.94 3.77 -4.10
C SER A 8 3.72 3.90 -2.80
N LEU A 9 4.88 3.27 -2.69
CA LEU A 9 5.75 3.39 -1.51
C LEU A 9 6.62 4.65 -1.61
N VAL A 10 6.33 5.66 -0.79
CA VAL A 10 7.04 6.95 -0.82
C VAL A 10 8.13 7.03 0.24
N LYS A 11 7.93 6.37 1.40
CA LYS A 11 8.95 6.29 2.45
C LYS A 11 9.49 4.88 2.58
N SER A 12 10.78 4.80 2.89
CA SER A 12 11.44 3.53 3.18
C SER A 12 10.83 2.85 4.40
N THR A 13 10.77 1.52 4.38
CA THR A 13 10.31 0.70 5.51
C THR A 13 11.41 0.40 6.54
N ILE A 14 12.61 0.96 6.35
CA ILE A 14 13.74 0.77 7.27
C ILE A 14 13.40 1.43 8.61
N GLY A 15 13.49 0.66 9.70
CA GLY A 15 13.10 1.12 11.05
C GLY A 15 11.60 1.08 11.33
N SER A 16 10.77 0.62 10.37
CA SER A 16 9.36 0.34 10.61
C SER A 16 9.16 -0.98 11.35
N VAL A 17 8.01 -1.12 12.01
CA VAL A 17 7.69 -2.36 12.75
C VAL A 17 7.59 -3.52 11.77
N GLN A 18 8.06 -4.71 12.17
CA GLN A 18 8.07 -5.90 11.32
C GLN A 18 6.70 -6.23 10.71
N SER A 19 5.63 -5.94 11.46
CA SER A 19 4.25 -6.12 11.00
C SER A 19 3.81 -5.13 9.91
N GLN A 20 4.40 -3.93 9.86
CA GLN A 20 4.21 -2.97 8.76
C GLN A 20 5.02 -3.41 7.54
N ILE A 21 6.25 -3.89 7.73
CA ILE A 21 7.10 -4.42 6.65
C ILE A 21 6.39 -5.60 5.96
N ALA A 22 5.79 -6.50 6.75
CA ALA A 22 4.99 -7.61 6.22
C ALA A 22 3.78 -7.12 5.40
N SER A 23 3.04 -6.11 5.90
CA SER A 23 1.92 -5.52 5.15
C SER A 23 2.38 -4.87 3.84
N VAL A 24 3.46 -4.09 3.85
CA VAL A 24 4.01 -3.46 2.63
C VAL A 24 4.44 -4.53 1.60
N ARG A 25 5.09 -5.61 2.05
CA ARG A 25 5.44 -6.74 1.19
C ARG A 25 4.22 -7.49 0.66
N GLY A 26 3.19 -7.67 1.50
CA GLY A 26 1.91 -8.29 1.11
C GLY A 26 1.16 -7.50 0.04
N LEU A 27 1.30 -6.17 0.06
CA LEU A 27 0.77 -5.26 -0.99
C LEU A 27 1.62 -5.27 -2.28
N GLY A 28 2.72 -6.03 -2.33
CA GLY A 28 3.60 -6.12 -3.51
C GLY A 28 4.64 -5.00 -3.61
N LEU A 29 4.79 -4.17 -2.58
CA LEU A 29 5.72 -3.04 -2.60
C LEU A 29 7.09 -3.48 -2.09
N ARG A 30 8.04 -3.69 -3.01
CA ARG A 30 9.40 -4.18 -2.69
C ARG A 30 10.48 -3.10 -2.70
N LYS A 31 10.30 -2.04 -3.49
CA LYS A 31 11.30 -0.96 -3.69
C LYS A 31 10.69 0.41 -3.39
N LEU A 32 11.53 1.37 -3.04
CA LEU A 32 11.11 2.77 -2.93
C LEU A 32 10.60 3.24 -4.30
N ASN A 33 9.50 3.98 -4.34
CA ASN A 33 8.73 4.36 -5.54
C ASN A 33 8.12 3.20 -6.35
N SER A 34 8.13 1.97 -5.81
CA SER A 34 7.31 0.91 -6.42
C SER A 34 5.83 1.21 -6.21
N HIS A 35 5.01 0.81 -7.17
CA HIS A 35 3.57 0.95 -7.14
C HIS A 35 2.89 -0.37 -7.47
N SER A 36 1.72 -0.58 -6.89
CA SER A 36 0.88 -1.75 -7.12
C SER A 36 -0.57 -1.29 -7.29
N ILE A 37 -1.28 -1.89 -8.24
CA ILE A 37 -2.70 -1.62 -8.49
C ILE A 37 -3.48 -2.76 -7.87
N LEU A 38 -4.30 -2.44 -6.88
CA LEU A 38 -5.15 -3.40 -6.18
C LEU A 38 -6.60 -2.94 -6.20
N ASP A 39 -7.49 -3.90 -6.01
CA ASP A 39 -8.90 -3.65 -5.81
C ASP A 39 -9.16 -3.10 -4.41
N GLU A 40 -10.10 -2.17 -4.30
CA GLU A 40 -10.54 -1.59 -3.03
C GLU A 40 -11.37 -2.63 -2.25
N THR A 41 -10.68 -3.54 -1.58
CA THR A 41 -11.29 -4.49 -0.64
C THR A 41 -11.10 -4.00 0.81
N PRO A 42 -12.00 -4.37 1.74
CA PRO A 42 -11.85 -4.02 3.15
C PRO A 42 -10.53 -4.54 3.76
N GLU A 43 -10.01 -5.65 3.26
CA GLU A 43 -8.71 -6.21 3.65
C GLU A 43 -7.55 -5.28 3.25
N VAL A 44 -7.53 -4.83 1.99
CA VAL A 44 -6.52 -3.90 1.48
C VAL A 44 -6.60 -2.56 2.20
N LEU A 45 -7.81 -2.05 2.45
CA LEU A 45 -8.02 -0.83 3.25
C LEU A 45 -7.48 -0.97 4.67
N GLY A 46 -7.65 -2.14 5.31
CA GLY A 46 -7.08 -2.43 6.62
C GLY A 46 -5.55 -2.37 6.61
N MET A 47 -4.92 -2.98 5.61
CA MET A 47 -3.46 -2.92 5.44
C MET A 47 -2.98 -1.48 5.20
N ILE A 48 -3.63 -0.75 4.29
CA ILE A 48 -3.32 0.65 3.97
C ILE A 48 -3.38 1.53 5.22
N LYS A 49 -4.44 1.43 6.03
CA LYS A 49 -4.59 2.23 7.25
C LYS A 49 -3.40 2.06 8.20
N LYS A 50 -2.85 0.84 8.30
CA LYS A 50 -1.70 0.53 9.13
C LYS A 50 -0.39 1.14 8.63
N VAL A 51 -0.23 1.25 7.32
CA VAL A 51 1.00 1.76 6.68
C VAL A 51 0.83 3.13 6.01
N LYS A 52 -0.27 3.84 6.29
CA LYS A 52 -0.68 5.11 5.64
C LYS A 52 0.38 6.21 5.56
N HIS A 53 1.36 6.18 6.45
CA HIS A 53 2.44 7.17 6.54
C HIS A 53 3.65 6.82 5.67
N LEU A 54 3.73 5.58 5.17
CA LEU A 54 4.79 5.07 4.30
C LEU A 54 4.38 5.07 2.81
N ILE A 55 3.08 4.99 2.55
CA ILE A 55 2.51 4.86 1.21
C ILE A 55 1.67 6.09 0.83
N THR A 56 1.58 6.32 -0.47
CA THR A 56 0.60 7.23 -1.09
C THR A 56 -0.42 6.38 -1.84
N VAL A 57 -1.69 6.70 -1.68
CA VAL A 57 -2.81 6.01 -2.35
C VAL A 57 -3.41 6.97 -3.37
N GLU A 58 -3.49 6.53 -4.62
CA GLU A 58 -4.15 7.22 -5.72
C GLU A 58 -5.38 6.39 -6.12
N GLU A 59 -6.58 6.97 -6.03
CA GLU A 59 -7.79 6.32 -6.54
C GLU A 59 -7.81 6.40 -8.07
N LEU A 60 -7.79 5.26 -8.76
CA LEU A 60 -8.01 5.20 -10.21
C LEU A 60 -9.53 5.15 -10.43
N LYS A 61 -10.13 6.32 -10.53
CA LYS A 61 -11.55 6.45 -10.88
C LYS A 61 -11.73 6.15 -12.36
N SER A 62 -12.61 5.19 -12.66
CA SER A 62 -13.42 5.16 -13.88
C SER A 62 -14.83 5.59 -13.53
#